data_AF-A0A1A7YWI7-F1
#
_entry.id   AF-A0A1A7YWI7-F1
#
_cell.length_a   1.000
_cell.length_b   1.000
_cell.length_c   1.000
_cell.angle_alpha   90.00
_cell.angle_beta   90.00
_cell.angle_gamma   90.00
#
_symmetry.space_group_name_H-M   'P 1'
#
loop_
_entity.id
_entity.type
_entity.pdbx_description
1 polymer ?
#
loop_
_entity_poly.entity_id
_entity_poly.type
_entity_poly.pdbx_seq_one_letter_code
_entity_poly.pdbx_strand_id
1 'polypeptide(L)'
;ASTTSTRGFLGSNLKPRWKLISKQLESLASEKSVKVDRLKEAILNYNPKYKSQWSFDALSSLVKLVPKTDNYFEALFPKIAALALDLPNQVKKAIPLLQRGRHAAITLSQVQIARLLANAFFCTFPHRNTHRPDAEYHNYPSINFNKLFGNST
;
A
#
# COMPACT_ATOMS: atom_id res chain seq x y z
N ALA A 1 8.42 27.98 26.07
CA ALA A 1 9.25 26.86 25.57
C ALA A 1 8.35 25.65 25.37
N SER A 2 7.98 25.34 24.12
CA SER A 2 7.10 24.21 23.79
C SER A 2 7.79 23.37 22.73
N THR A 3 8.50 22.34 23.17
CA THR A 3 9.16 21.35 22.32
C THR A 3 8.13 20.34 21.84
N THR A 4 7.45 20.65 20.73
CA THR A 4 6.65 19.65 20.01
C THR A 4 7.62 18.69 19.33
N SER A 5 7.76 17.49 19.91
CA SER A 5 8.59 16.41 19.38
C SER A 5 8.06 15.95 18.03
N THR A 6 8.74 16.37 16.96
CA THR A 6 8.60 15.83 15.60
C THR A 6 9.11 14.39 15.60
N ARG A 7 8.29 13.42 16.01
CA ARG A 7 8.56 12.00 15.73
C ARG A 7 8.27 11.71 14.26
N GLY A 8 9.21 12.09 13.41
CA GLY A 8 9.26 11.62 12.03
C GLY A 8 9.41 10.09 12.01
N PHE A 9 8.43 9.41 11.42
CA PHE A 9 8.47 8.23 10.53
C PHE A 9 9.44 7.06 10.76
N LEU A 10 10.25 7.00 11.81
CA LEU A 10 11.26 5.95 12.03
C LEU A 10 11.11 5.33 13.43
N GLY A 11 9.92 4.76 13.70
CA GLY A 11 9.74 3.83 14.81
C GLY A 11 10.52 2.53 14.54
N SER A 12 11.22 2.03 15.57
CA SER A 12 12.08 0.83 15.56
C SER A 12 11.44 -0.44 14.97
N ASN A 13 10.11 -0.55 14.98
CA ASN A 13 9.34 -1.66 14.40
C ASN A 13 9.09 -1.58 12.87
N LEU A 14 9.47 -0.48 12.22
CA LEU A 14 9.30 -0.32 10.77
C LEU A 14 10.37 -1.07 9.97
N LYS A 15 11.60 -1.16 10.49
CA LYS A 15 12.70 -1.87 9.82
C LYS A 15 12.40 -3.37 9.63
N PRO A 16 11.88 -4.10 10.65
CA PRO A 16 11.44 -5.48 10.45
C PRO A 16 10.26 -5.62 9.48
N ARG A 17 9.28 -4.72 9.54
CA ARG A 17 8.09 -4.77 8.66
C ARG A 17 8.45 -4.52 7.20
N TRP A 18 9.24 -3.49 6.92
CA TRP A 18 9.67 -3.19 5.55
C TRP A 18 10.49 -4.34 4.96
N LYS A 19 11.38 -4.97 5.74
CA LYS A 19 12.11 -6.17 5.29
C LYS A 19 11.17 -7.30 4.84
N LEU A 20 10.07 -7.52 5.56
CA LEU A 20 9.05 -8.51 5.17
C LEU A 20 8.29 -8.09 3.91
N ILE A 21 7.91 -6.80 3.80
CA ILE A 21 7.24 -6.25 2.62
C ILE A 21 8.15 -6.39 1.39
N SER A 22 9.40 -5.93 1.47
CA SER A 22 10.39 -6.03 0.39
C SER A 22 10.56 -7.47 -0.08
N LYS A 23 10.72 -8.42 0.84
CA LYS A 23 10.83 -9.85 0.47
C LYS A 23 9.61 -10.33 -0.35
N GLN A 24 8.39 -9.96 0.05
CA GLN A 24 7.19 -10.36 -0.69
C GLN A 24 7.12 -9.65 -2.05
N LEU A 25 7.39 -8.34 -2.11
CA LEU A 25 7.36 -7.57 -3.36
C LEU A 25 8.45 -7.99 -4.35
N GLU A 26 9.66 -8.29 -3.88
CA GLU A 26 10.77 -8.83 -4.68
C GLU A 26 10.36 -10.17 -5.32
N SER A 27 9.76 -11.07 -4.53
CA SER A 27 9.26 -12.35 -5.04
C SER A 27 8.18 -12.17 -6.10
N LEU A 28 7.28 -11.19 -5.96
CA LEU A 28 6.25 -10.94 -6.98
C LEU A 28 6.83 -10.26 -8.23
N ALA A 29 7.78 -9.34 -8.06
CA ALA A 29 8.37 -8.57 -9.14
C ALA A 29 9.28 -9.41 -10.04
N SER A 30 9.84 -10.52 -9.55
CA SER A 30 10.65 -11.45 -10.34
C SER A 30 9.82 -12.42 -11.20
N GLU A 31 8.51 -12.52 -10.96
CA GLU A 31 7.61 -13.36 -11.74
C GLU A 31 7.17 -12.68 -13.04
N LYS A 32 6.95 -13.46 -14.11
CA LYS A 32 6.42 -12.93 -15.38
C LYS A 32 4.93 -12.61 -15.30
N SER A 33 4.20 -13.35 -14.47
CA SER A 33 2.75 -13.27 -14.30
C SER A 33 2.40 -13.77 -12.91
N VAL A 34 1.52 -13.06 -12.20
CA VAL A 34 1.10 -13.37 -10.84
C VAL A 34 -0.42 -13.49 -10.79
N LYS A 35 -0.94 -14.56 -10.21
CA LYS A 35 -2.38 -14.72 -9.99
C LYS A 35 -2.85 -13.94 -8.77
N VAL A 36 -4.15 -13.61 -8.73
CA VAL A 36 -4.76 -12.87 -7.59
C VAL A 36 -4.54 -13.59 -6.26
N ASP A 37 -4.59 -14.93 -6.22
CA ASP A 37 -4.36 -15.70 -4.99
C ASP A 37 -2.95 -15.49 -4.42
N ARG A 38 -1.94 -15.54 -5.28
CA ARG A 38 -0.53 -15.30 -4.90
C ARG A 38 -0.33 -13.87 -4.40
N LEU A 39 -0.97 -12.90 -5.05
CA LEU A 39 -0.98 -11.49 -4.63
C LEU A 39 -1.65 -11.30 -3.26
N LYS A 40 -2.81 -11.95 -3.03
CA LYS A 40 -3.53 -11.95 -1.75
C LYS A 40 -2.63 -12.51 -0.64
N GLU A 41 -1.99 -13.65 -0.87
CA GLU A 41 -1.08 -14.27 0.11
C GLU A 41 0.07 -13.34 0.50
N ALA A 42 0.68 -12.69 -0.49
CA ALA A 42 1.75 -11.73 -0.26
C ALA A 42 1.28 -10.56 0.62
N ILE A 43 0.14 -9.94 0.27
CA ILE A 43 -0.43 -8.81 1.02
C ILE A 43 -0.77 -9.19 2.47
N LEU A 44 -1.39 -10.35 2.66
CA LEU A 44 -1.79 -10.84 3.98
C LEU A 44 -0.61 -11.31 4.85
N ASN A 45 0.55 -11.60 4.24
CA ASN A 45 1.74 -12.03 4.97
C ASN A 45 2.26 -10.92 5.91
N TYR A 46 2.33 -9.69 5.42
CA TYR A 46 2.66 -8.52 6.24
C TYR A 46 1.43 -7.83 6.83
N ASN A 47 0.22 -8.32 6.59
CA ASN A 47 -1.03 -7.84 7.20
C ASN A 47 -1.79 -8.97 7.94
N PRO A 48 -1.15 -9.74 8.84
CA PRO A 48 -1.72 -10.97 9.39
C PRO A 48 -3.02 -10.75 10.18
N LYS A 49 -3.18 -9.58 10.82
CA LYS A 49 -4.40 -9.19 11.55
C LYS A 49 -5.65 -9.21 10.68
N TYR A 50 -5.51 -9.00 9.36
CA TYR A 50 -6.63 -8.84 8.45
C TYR A 50 -6.92 -10.08 7.60
N LYS A 51 -6.23 -11.21 7.85
CA LYS A 51 -6.39 -12.47 7.10
C LYS A 51 -7.83 -12.96 7.01
N SER A 52 -8.61 -12.79 8.08
CA SER A 52 -10.03 -13.17 8.14
C SER A 52 -11.00 -12.03 7.81
N GLN A 53 -10.49 -10.82 7.54
CA GLN A 53 -11.31 -9.61 7.37
C GLN A 53 -11.29 -9.08 5.93
N TRP A 54 -10.17 -9.22 5.23
CA TRP A 54 -10.01 -8.68 3.88
C TRP A 54 -10.41 -9.74 2.85
N SER A 55 -11.43 -9.42 2.05
CA SER A 55 -11.79 -10.17 0.84
C SER A 55 -11.02 -9.62 -0.37
N PHE A 56 -10.78 -10.51 -1.34
CA PHE A 56 -10.18 -10.22 -2.65
C PHE A 56 -11.12 -10.63 -3.79
N ASP A 57 -12.39 -10.89 -3.49
CA ASP A 57 -13.33 -11.49 -4.43
C ASP A 57 -13.69 -10.54 -5.58
N ALA A 58 -13.76 -9.22 -5.33
CA ALA A 58 -14.00 -8.24 -6.37
C ALA A 58 -12.82 -8.17 -7.36
N LEU A 59 -11.58 -8.18 -6.84
CA LEU A 59 -10.38 -8.23 -7.70
C LEU A 59 -10.32 -9.54 -8.50
N SER A 60 -10.57 -10.68 -7.86
CA SER A 60 -10.64 -11.98 -8.52
C SER A 60 -11.71 -12.02 -9.60
N SER A 61 -12.87 -11.41 -9.34
CA SER A 61 -13.99 -11.34 -10.30
C SER A 61 -13.65 -10.45 -11.49
N LEU A 62 -13.03 -9.28 -11.25
CA LEU A 62 -12.57 -8.38 -12.30
C LEU A 62 -11.59 -9.09 -13.25
N VAL A 63 -10.58 -9.77 -12.70
CA VAL A 63 -9.60 -10.49 -13.51
C VAL A 63 -10.27 -11.62 -14.31
N LYS A 64 -11.33 -12.26 -13.81
CA LYS A 64 -12.05 -13.30 -14.58
C LYS A 64 -12.99 -12.72 -15.64
N LEU A 65 -13.58 -11.54 -15.39
CA LEU A 65 -14.57 -10.92 -16.26
C LEU A 65 -13.93 -10.29 -17.51
N VAL A 66 -12.69 -9.81 -17.41
CA VAL A 66 -11.99 -9.19 -18.53
C VAL A 66 -11.60 -10.25 -19.58
N PRO A 67 -11.96 -10.05 -20.87
CA PRO A 67 -11.61 -10.96 -21.96
C PRO A 67 -10.10 -11.24 -22.01
N LYS A 68 -9.71 -12.50 -22.28
CA LYS A 68 -8.30 -12.92 -22.28
C LYS A 68 -7.41 -12.10 -23.22
N THR A 69 -7.96 -11.57 -24.31
CA THR A 69 -7.25 -10.71 -25.28
C THR A 69 -6.77 -9.41 -24.66
N ASP A 70 -7.52 -8.88 -23.69
CA ASP A 70 -7.27 -7.57 -23.04
C ASP A 70 -6.83 -7.72 -21.57
N ASN A 71 -6.71 -8.96 -21.09
CA ASN A 71 -6.44 -9.25 -19.69
C ASN A 71 -4.95 -9.26 -19.40
N TYR A 72 -4.44 -8.09 -18.99
CA TYR A 72 -3.04 -7.91 -18.64
C TYR A 72 -2.78 -7.88 -17.13
N PHE A 73 -3.79 -8.12 -16.29
CA PHE A 73 -3.67 -7.94 -14.83
C PHE A 73 -2.57 -8.79 -14.22
N GLU A 74 -2.52 -10.07 -14.56
CA GLU A 74 -1.52 -10.97 -14.00
C GLU A 74 -0.08 -10.58 -14.39
N ALA A 75 0.11 -10.04 -15.61
CA ALA A 75 1.39 -9.50 -16.07
C ALA A 75 1.69 -8.09 -15.53
N LEU A 76 0.68 -7.35 -15.09
CA LEU A 76 0.83 -6.02 -14.49
C LEU A 76 1.22 -6.09 -13.02
N PHE A 77 0.73 -7.08 -12.26
CA PHE A 77 1.03 -7.16 -10.82
C PHE A 77 2.54 -7.19 -10.50
N PRO A 78 3.40 -7.96 -11.19
CA PRO A 78 4.85 -7.89 -10.99
C PRO A 78 5.42 -6.48 -11.22
N LYS A 79 4.93 -5.77 -12.25
CA LYS A 79 5.37 -4.41 -12.57
C LYS A 79 4.96 -3.42 -11.48
N ILE A 80 3.74 -3.53 -10.96
CA ILE A 80 3.28 -2.70 -9.83
C ILE A 80 4.11 -3.03 -8.58
N ALA A 81 4.48 -4.30 -8.36
CA ALA A 81 5.32 -4.68 -7.22
C ALA A 81 6.71 -4.05 -7.31
N ALA A 82 7.31 -4.04 -8.51
CA ALA A 82 8.58 -3.36 -8.77
C ALA A 82 8.50 -1.84 -8.48
N LEU A 83 7.40 -1.19 -8.87
CA LEU A 83 7.15 0.21 -8.50
C LEU A 83 7.08 0.37 -6.98
N ALA A 84 6.32 -0.48 -6.28
CA ALA A 84 6.19 -0.38 -4.84
C ALA A 84 7.53 -0.55 -4.11
N LEU A 85 8.37 -1.47 -4.56
CA LEU A 85 9.70 -1.75 -4.00
C LEU A 85 10.66 -0.56 -4.14
N ASP A 86 10.56 0.19 -5.24
CA ASP A 86 11.42 1.34 -5.55
C ASP A 86 11.07 2.61 -4.75
N LEU A 87 10.03 2.58 -3.91
CA LEU A 87 9.57 3.76 -3.15
C LEU A 87 10.70 4.45 -2.35
N PRO A 88 11.58 3.76 -1.60
CA PRO A 88 12.64 4.43 -0.83
C PRO A 88 13.66 5.17 -1.70
N ASN A 89 13.85 4.76 -2.95
CA ASN A 89 14.77 5.41 -3.88
C ASN A 89 14.16 6.68 -4.48
N GLN A 90 12.82 6.73 -4.63
CA GLN A 90 12.11 7.85 -5.25
C GLN A 90 11.61 8.89 -4.25
N VAL A 91 11.20 8.45 -3.06
CA VAL A 91 10.68 9.30 -1.98
C VAL A 91 11.71 9.29 -0.85
N LYS A 92 12.77 10.08 -1.03
CA LYS A 92 13.91 10.15 -0.09
C LYS A 92 13.65 11.02 1.14
N LYS A 93 12.62 11.87 1.09
CA LYS A 93 12.24 12.80 2.16
C LYS A 93 10.86 12.43 2.67
N ALA A 94 10.66 12.61 3.98
CA ALA A 94 9.34 12.44 4.57
C ALA A 94 8.33 13.42 3.95
N ILE A 95 7.15 12.91 3.62
CA ILE A 95 6.04 13.72 3.11
C ILE A 95 5.29 14.30 4.31
N PRO A 96 5.17 15.64 4.44
CA PRO A 96 4.46 16.24 5.57
C PRO A 96 2.96 15.97 5.47
N LEU A 97 2.29 15.88 6.62
CA LEU A 97 0.83 15.80 6.66
C LEU A 97 0.23 17.19 6.53
N LEU A 98 -0.72 17.34 5.61
CA LEU A 98 -1.49 18.58 5.46
C LEU A 98 -2.63 18.59 6.50
N GLN A 99 -2.43 19.37 7.56
CA GLN A 99 -3.33 19.44 8.72
C GLN A 99 -4.26 20.65 8.64
N ARG A 100 -5.46 20.50 9.22
CA ARG A 100 -6.43 21.60 9.34
C ARG A 100 -5.79 22.82 10.01
N GLY A 101 -6.01 24.00 9.42
CA GLY A 101 -5.50 25.27 9.94
C GLY A 101 -3.99 25.50 9.73
N ARG A 102 -3.31 24.66 8.93
CA ARG A 102 -1.90 24.85 8.57
C ARG A 102 -1.75 25.03 7.07
N HIS A 103 -1.21 26.17 6.65
CA HIS A 103 -0.89 26.43 5.25
C HIS A 103 0.40 25.71 4.86
N ALA A 104 0.31 24.81 3.88
CA ALA A 104 1.45 24.10 3.32
C ALA A 104 1.13 23.63 1.89
N ALA A 105 2.17 23.47 1.07
CA ALA A 105 2.08 22.91 -0.27
C ALA A 105 3.06 21.75 -0.41
N ILE A 106 2.68 20.73 -1.19
CA ILE A 106 3.53 19.58 -1.50
C ILE A 106 3.61 19.49 -3.02
N THR A 107 4.83 19.45 -3.56
CA THR A 107 5.08 19.17 -4.97
C THR A 107 5.69 17.78 -5.08
N LEU A 108 5.08 16.90 -5.87
CA LEU A 108 5.56 15.55 -6.16
C LEU A 108 5.59 15.33 -7.66
N SER A 109 6.58 14.57 -8.13
CA SER A 109 6.58 14.10 -9.51
C SER A 109 5.57 12.96 -9.71
N GLN A 110 5.11 12.77 -10.94
CA GLN A 110 4.26 11.62 -11.30
C GLN A 110 4.91 10.29 -10.96
N VAL A 111 6.24 10.19 -11.09
CA VAL A 111 7.03 9.02 -10.70
C VAL A 111 6.87 8.75 -9.20
N GLN A 112 6.99 9.77 -8.34
CA GLN A 112 6.79 9.61 -6.89
C GLN A 112 5.36 9.17 -6.55
N ILE A 113 4.37 9.79 -7.19
CA ILE A 113 2.95 9.45 -7.00
C ILE A 113 2.69 7.99 -7.39
N ALA A 114 3.24 7.52 -8.51
CA ALA A 114 3.08 6.14 -8.96
C ALA A 114 3.61 5.12 -7.92
N ARG A 115 4.74 5.39 -7.26
CA ARG A 115 5.27 4.50 -6.21
C ARG A 115 4.43 4.53 -4.93
N LEU A 116 3.89 5.69 -4.58
CA LEU A 116 2.97 5.82 -3.45
C LEU A 116 1.68 5.03 -3.69
N LEU A 117 1.11 5.15 -4.89
CA LEU A 117 -0.10 4.42 -5.28
C LEU A 117 0.14 2.91 -5.43
N ALA A 118 1.31 2.50 -5.94
CA ALA A 118 1.69 1.09 -5.94
C ALA A 118 1.76 0.52 -4.51
N ASN A 119 2.29 1.28 -3.56
CA ASN A 119 2.30 0.90 -2.14
C ASN A 119 0.89 0.87 -1.53
N ALA A 120 0.00 1.79 -1.93
CA ALA A 120 -1.40 1.78 -1.54
C ALA A 120 -2.14 0.53 -2.05
N PHE A 121 -1.89 0.16 -3.31
CA PHE A 121 -2.39 -1.08 -3.92
C PHE A 121 -1.92 -2.31 -3.14
N PHE A 122 -0.63 -2.40 -2.80
CA PHE A 122 -0.12 -3.50 -1.96
C PHE A 122 -0.42 -3.36 -0.45
N CYS A 123 -1.21 -2.37 -0.04
CA CYS A 123 -1.62 -2.15 1.34
C CYS A 123 -0.43 -2.06 2.34
N THR A 124 0.64 -1.35 1.97
CA THR A 124 1.88 -1.31 2.75
C THR A 124 1.91 -0.20 3.80
N PHE A 125 1.04 0.81 3.70
CA PHE A 125 1.03 1.95 4.64
C PHE A 125 0.62 1.50 6.04
N PRO A 126 1.51 1.60 7.05
CA PRO A 126 1.24 1.13 8.41
C PRO A 126 0.27 2.08 9.14
N HIS A 127 -0.45 1.57 10.14
CA HIS A 127 -1.41 2.35 10.95
C HIS A 127 -2.60 2.95 10.18
N ARG A 128 -2.79 2.61 8.89
CA ARG A 128 -3.84 3.16 8.02
C ARG A 128 -5.05 2.26 7.76
N ASN A 129 -5.18 1.18 8.53
CA ASN A 129 -6.19 0.13 8.32
C ASN A 129 -7.20 0.00 9.47
N THR A 130 -7.10 0.83 10.52
CA THR A 130 -8.04 0.85 11.65
C THR A 130 -8.95 2.08 11.54
N HIS A 131 -10.23 1.91 11.89
CA HIS A 131 -11.23 2.99 11.93
C HIS A 131 -11.62 3.37 13.35
N ARG A 132 -10.88 2.89 14.36
CA ARG A 132 -11.18 3.24 15.74
C ARG A 132 -11.01 4.74 15.98
N PRO A 133 -11.86 5.37 16.80
CA PRO A 133 -11.75 6.81 17.11
C PRO A 133 -10.41 7.21 17.75
N ASP A 134 -9.75 6.28 18.46
CA ASP A 134 -8.46 6.48 19.12
C ASP A 134 -7.25 6.24 18.19
N ALA A 135 -7.48 5.90 16.92
CA ALA A 135 -6.39 5.64 15.98
C ALA A 135 -5.67 6.93 15.56
N GLU A 136 -4.34 6.88 15.46
CA GLU A 136 -3.47 8.01 15.08
C GLU A 136 -3.94 8.76 13.82
N TYR A 137 -4.47 8.04 12.83
CA TYR A 137 -4.90 8.59 11.54
C TYR A 137 -6.43 8.62 11.37
N HIS A 138 -7.23 8.60 12.45
CA HIS A 138 -8.69 8.52 12.36
C HIS A 138 -9.33 9.68 11.56
N ASN A 139 -8.71 10.87 11.56
CA ASN A 139 -9.14 12.06 10.82
C ASN A 139 -8.63 12.13 9.37
N TYR A 140 -7.93 11.10 8.88
CA TYR A 140 -7.43 11.05 7.51
C TYR A 140 -8.22 10.03 6.69
N PRO A 141 -8.39 10.25 5.37
CA PRO A 141 -9.03 9.27 4.50
C PRO A 141 -8.24 7.95 4.48
N SER A 142 -8.89 6.85 4.09
CA SER A 142 -8.18 5.59 3.82
C SER A 142 -7.25 5.75 2.62
N ILE A 143 -6.09 5.11 2.68
CA ILE A 143 -5.12 5.10 1.57
C ILE A 143 -4.90 3.70 0.99
N ASN A 144 -4.90 2.66 1.82
CA ASN A 144 -4.71 1.29 1.35
C ASN A 144 -5.95 0.80 0.60
N PHE A 145 -5.73 0.01 -0.45
CA PHE A 145 -6.78 -0.39 -1.40
C PHE A 145 -7.55 -1.63 -0.97
N ASN A 146 -7.38 -2.13 0.26
CA ASN A 146 -8.01 -3.36 0.72
C ASN A 146 -9.54 -3.36 0.57
N LYS A 147 -10.21 -2.21 0.65
CA LYS A 147 -11.66 -2.10 0.43
C LYS A 147 -12.06 -2.24 -1.04
N LEU A 148 -11.17 -1.93 -1.99
CA LEU A 148 -11.41 -2.09 -3.42
C LEU A 148 -11.32 -3.56 -3.86
N PHE A 149 -10.63 -4.40 -3.09
CA PHE A 149 -10.42 -5.81 -3.44
C PHE A 149 -11.60 -6.70 -3.06
N GLY A 150 -12.38 -6.31 -2.06
CA GLY A 150 -13.58 -7.01 -1.62
C GLY A 150 -14.86 -6.38 -2.18
N ASN A 151 -15.95 -7.14 -2.17
CA ASN A 151 -17.26 -6.57 -2.46
C ASN A 151 -17.65 -5.57 -1.36
N SER A 152 -18.31 -4.48 -1.76
CA SER A 152 -18.97 -3.59 -0.81
C SER A 152 -20.21 -4.32 -0.29
N THR A 153 -20.12 -4.96 0.88
CA THR A 153 -21.31 -5.31 1.66
C THR A 153 -21.81 -4.08 2.39
#